data_AF-A0A318VLM0-F1
#
_entry.id   AF-A0A318VLM0-F1
#
_cell.length_a   1.000
_cell.length_b   1.000
_cell.length_c   1.000
_cell.angle_alpha   90.00
_cell.angle_beta   90.00
_cell.angle_gamma   90.00
#
_symmetry.space_group_name_H-M   'P 1'
#
loop_
_entity.id
_entity.type
_entity.pdbx_description
1 polymer ?
#
loop_
_entity_poly.entity_id
_entity_poly.type
_entity_poly.pdbx_seq_one_letter_code
_entity_poly.pdbx_strand_id
1 'polypeptide(L)'
;MVNWLNDRERRKTMTHPELSTNNLMNDVMTQCEKFYYQMGPFSALTEFEKASVERDIRVKISHLSELSKGYSHVAMMYLQVALGNQKEVSKAFFETLNYLDNSTIYSNYASHLNCLGFPKMAVQVLEDYLASTPAAMSVIVLLSNLYKGMGAFAKDAKLMETYLKSHRPQETALQEYLVSHGISPEETEQYFTLVSNYFLAQRIEHYKISRRIVKDHDDKDWLCTEFQIEDELSSDQIHSINLGLSSLLASSNLSKKASEHFITQIY
;
A
#
# COMPACT_ATOMS: atom_id res chain seq x y z
N MET A 1 4.09 16.52 4.64
CA MET A 1 5.42 16.74 4.04
C MET A 1 5.98 15.37 3.68
N VAL A 2 5.57 14.82 2.52
CA VAL A 2 5.79 13.41 2.16
C VAL A 2 6.52 13.36 0.81
N ASN A 3 7.64 12.65 0.80
CA ASN A 3 8.36 12.05 -0.34
C ASN A 3 8.60 12.88 -1.62
N TRP A 4 9.48 13.88 -1.54
CA TRP A 4 10.10 14.50 -2.73
C TRP A 4 11.18 13.63 -3.41
N LEU A 5 11.70 12.60 -2.72
CA LEU A 5 12.80 11.77 -3.24
C LEU A 5 12.31 10.63 -4.16
N ASN A 6 11.14 10.04 -3.90
CA ASN A 6 10.54 9.00 -4.76
C ASN A 6 10.00 9.53 -6.11
N ASP A 7 9.76 10.83 -6.20
CA ASP A 7 9.17 11.44 -7.40
C ASP A 7 10.22 11.70 -8.50
N ARG A 8 11.51 11.78 -8.14
CA ARG A 8 12.60 11.94 -9.11
C ARG A 8 12.95 10.64 -9.84
N GLU A 9 12.82 9.49 -9.18
CA GLU A 9 13.13 8.21 -9.80
C GLU A 9 12.01 7.71 -10.72
N ARG A 10 10.74 7.95 -10.36
CA ARG A 10 9.59 7.64 -11.23
C ARG A 10 9.60 8.43 -12.54
N ARG A 11 10.10 9.67 -12.53
CA ARG A 11 10.20 10.51 -13.75
C ARG A 11 11.22 10.01 -14.77
N LYS A 12 12.16 9.14 -14.41
CA LYS A 12 13.20 8.63 -15.33
C LYS A 12 12.73 7.53 -16.27
N THR A 13 11.56 6.91 -16.02
CA THR A 13 11.07 5.75 -16.79
C THR A 13 9.77 6.02 -17.57
N MET A 14 9.18 7.21 -17.48
CA MET A 14 7.92 7.53 -18.15
C MET A 14 8.11 7.99 -19.59
N THR A 15 7.23 7.52 -20.48
CA THR A 15 7.23 7.95 -21.88
C THR A 15 6.75 9.41 -22.00
N HIS A 16 7.23 10.15 -23.01
CA HIS A 16 6.85 11.56 -23.25
C HIS A 16 5.32 11.84 -23.22
N PRO A 17 4.45 10.97 -23.77
CA PRO A 17 2.98 11.11 -23.69
C PRO A 17 2.40 10.95 -22.28
N GLU A 18 3.01 10.14 -21.42
CA GLU A 18 2.53 9.94 -20.04
C GLU A 18 2.91 11.14 -19.16
N LEU A 19 4.08 11.72 -19.39
CA LEU A 19 4.52 12.96 -18.75
C LEU A 19 3.61 14.15 -19.12
N SER A 20 3.21 14.27 -20.39
CA SER A 20 2.29 15.34 -20.82
C SER A 20 0.89 15.15 -20.21
N THR A 21 0.39 13.92 -20.16
CA THR A 21 -0.92 13.58 -19.56
C THR A 21 -0.95 13.89 -18.06
N ASN A 22 0.08 13.48 -17.31
CA ASN A 22 0.14 13.72 -15.87
C ASN A 22 0.30 15.21 -15.52
N ASN A 23 1.10 15.95 -16.28
CA ASN A 23 1.24 17.39 -16.07
C ASN A 23 -0.09 18.12 -16.32
N LEU A 24 -0.80 17.76 -17.39
CA LEU A 24 -2.11 18.35 -17.69
C LEU A 24 -3.15 17.98 -16.63
N MET A 25 -3.17 16.73 -16.16
CA MET A 25 -4.06 16.29 -15.08
C MET A 25 -3.80 17.08 -13.78
N ASN A 26 -2.53 17.23 -13.38
CA ASN A 26 -2.17 17.99 -12.19
C ASN A 26 -2.57 19.47 -12.29
N ASP A 27 -2.39 20.08 -13.46
CA ASP A 27 -2.82 21.46 -13.72
C ASP A 27 -4.34 21.61 -13.58
N VAL A 28 -5.10 20.67 -14.17
CA VAL A 28 -6.57 20.65 -14.07
C VAL A 28 -7.01 20.47 -12.61
N MET A 29 -6.45 19.50 -11.89
CA MET A 29 -6.78 19.27 -10.47
C MET A 29 -6.53 20.52 -9.63
N THR A 30 -5.39 21.19 -9.83
CA THR A 30 -5.03 22.41 -9.10
C THR A 30 -6.03 23.54 -9.39
N GLN A 31 -6.50 23.66 -10.63
CA GLN A 31 -7.53 24.65 -10.99
C GLN A 31 -8.90 24.30 -10.41
N CYS A 32 -9.32 23.04 -10.45
CA CYS A 32 -10.58 22.61 -9.84
C CYS A 32 -10.59 22.87 -8.33
N GLU A 33 -9.48 22.62 -7.63
CA GLU A 33 -9.37 22.91 -6.20
C GLU A 33 -9.49 24.40 -5.91
N LYS A 34 -8.77 25.26 -6.64
CA LYS A 34 -8.90 26.72 -6.52
C LYS A 34 -10.32 27.17 -6.82
N PHE A 35 -10.92 26.61 -7.87
CA PHE A 35 -12.26 26.96 -8.30
C PHE A 35 -13.32 26.55 -7.27
N TYR A 36 -13.19 25.40 -6.63
CA TYR A 36 -14.05 24.98 -5.51
C TYR A 36 -14.12 26.05 -4.41
N TYR A 37 -12.97 26.58 -3.97
CA TYR A 37 -12.96 27.66 -2.96
C TYR A 37 -13.57 28.97 -3.50
N GLN A 38 -13.38 29.25 -4.78
CA GLN A 38 -13.99 30.40 -5.47
C GLN A 38 -15.49 30.22 -5.76
N MET A 39 -16.05 29.02 -5.59
CA MET A 39 -17.49 28.79 -5.65
C MET A 39 -18.17 28.96 -4.28
N GLY A 40 -17.38 29.14 -3.21
CA GLY A 40 -17.88 29.34 -1.86
C GLY A 40 -18.64 30.66 -1.64
N PRO A 41 -19.34 30.79 -0.50
CA PRO A 41 -20.22 31.92 -0.19
C PRO A 41 -19.49 33.27 -0.05
N PHE A 42 -18.17 33.27 0.07
CA PHE A 42 -17.32 34.46 0.22
C PHE A 42 -16.53 34.80 -1.05
N SER A 43 -16.91 34.22 -2.19
CA SER A 43 -16.21 34.50 -3.45
C SER A 43 -16.40 35.94 -3.90
N ALA A 44 -15.30 36.53 -4.37
CA ALA A 44 -15.30 37.83 -5.04
C ALA A 44 -15.58 37.74 -6.55
N LEU A 45 -15.67 36.54 -7.12
CA LEU A 45 -15.91 36.35 -8.54
C LEU A 45 -17.37 36.55 -8.91
N THR A 46 -17.59 37.28 -9.99
CA THR A 46 -18.89 37.37 -10.66
C THR A 46 -19.27 36.04 -11.32
N GLU A 47 -20.56 35.86 -11.62
CA GLU A 47 -21.04 34.68 -12.36
C GLU A 47 -20.40 34.54 -13.75
N PHE A 48 -20.09 35.65 -14.42
CA PHE A 48 -19.40 35.65 -15.70
C PHE A 48 -17.95 35.14 -15.55
N GLU A 49 -17.22 35.58 -14.54
CA GLU A 49 -15.86 35.12 -14.27
C GLU A 49 -15.84 33.63 -13.88
N LYS A 50 -16.80 33.18 -13.07
CA LYS A 50 -16.96 31.76 -12.74
C LYS A 50 -17.20 30.91 -13.99
N ALA A 51 -18.10 31.34 -14.87
CA ALA A 51 -18.37 30.66 -16.13
C ALA A 51 -17.14 30.64 -17.05
N SER A 52 -16.33 31.70 -17.06
CA SER A 52 -15.06 31.74 -17.81
C SER A 52 -14.06 30.72 -17.28
N VAL A 53 -13.87 30.67 -15.95
CA VAL A 53 -12.97 29.69 -15.30
C VAL A 53 -13.44 28.26 -15.57
N GLU A 54 -14.73 27.98 -15.42
CA GLU A 54 -15.32 26.67 -15.74
C GLU A 54 -15.03 26.28 -17.19
N ARG A 55 -15.26 27.19 -18.14
CA ARG A 55 -15.02 26.95 -19.56
C ARG A 55 -13.55 26.61 -19.83
N ASP A 56 -12.62 27.36 -19.24
CA ASP A 56 -11.19 27.16 -19.46
C ASP A 56 -10.73 25.80 -18.89
N ILE A 57 -11.27 25.38 -17.73
CA ILE A 57 -11.05 24.03 -17.20
C ILE A 57 -11.62 22.97 -18.16
N ARG A 58 -12.83 23.16 -18.69
CA ARG A 58 -13.44 22.21 -19.64
C ARG A 58 -12.62 22.05 -20.92
N VAL A 59 -12.02 23.13 -21.44
CA VAL A 59 -11.11 23.06 -22.60
C VAL A 59 -9.91 22.16 -22.28
N LYS A 60 -9.32 22.29 -21.09
CA LYS A 60 -8.20 21.44 -20.65
C LYS A 60 -8.61 19.98 -20.47
N ILE A 61 -9.81 19.72 -19.94
CA ILE A 61 -10.36 18.36 -19.85
C ILE A 61 -10.59 17.76 -21.24
N SER A 62 -11.07 18.56 -22.21
CA SER A 62 -11.22 18.13 -23.59
C SER A 62 -9.87 17.73 -24.20
N HIS A 63 -8.82 18.53 -24.02
CA HIS A 63 -7.47 18.17 -24.45
C HIS A 63 -6.96 16.92 -23.73
N LEU A 64 -7.24 16.77 -22.43
CA LEU A 64 -6.90 15.56 -21.69
C LEU A 64 -7.62 14.32 -22.26
N SER A 65 -8.85 14.46 -22.78
CA SER A 65 -9.59 13.35 -23.38
C SER A 65 -8.98 12.83 -24.68
N GLU A 66 -8.24 13.68 -25.40
CA GLU A 66 -7.47 13.29 -26.59
C GLU A 66 -6.23 12.46 -26.22
N LEU A 67 -5.69 12.67 -25.00
CA LEU A 67 -4.53 11.95 -24.48
C LEU A 67 -4.92 10.69 -23.69
N SER A 68 -5.94 10.78 -22.84
CA SER A 68 -6.44 9.70 -21.99
C SER A 68 -7.90 9.94 -21.59
N LYS A 69 -8.81 9.14 -22.15
CA LYS A 69 -10.23 9.17 -21.81
C LYS A 69 -10.48 8.91 -20.32
N GLY A 70 -9.79 7.93 -19.75
CA GLY A 70 -9.88 7.61 -18.32
C GLY A 70 -9.55 8.81 -17.43
N TYR A 71 -8.40 9.47 -17.67
CA TYR A 71 -8.04 10.65 -16.89
C TYR A 71 -8.94 11.85 -17.15
N SER A 72 -9.52 12.00 -18.34
CA SER A 72 -10.51 13.06 -18.58
C SER A 72 -11.78 12.88 -17.75
N HIS A 73 -12.26 11.64 -17.55
CA HIS A 73 -13.41 11.39 -16.69
C HIS A 73 -13.08 11.60 -15.20
N VAL A 74 -11.86 11.23 -14.77
CA VAL A 74 -11.37 11.59 -13.42
C VAL A 74 -11.35 13.11 -13.27
N ALA A 75 -10.78 13.85 -14.22
CA ALA A 75 -10.74 15.31 -14.18
C ALA A 75 -12.14 15.93 -14.16
N MET A 76 -13.08 15.34 -14.89
CA MET A 76 -14.49 15.74 -14.86
C MET A 76 -15.09 15.55 -13.46
N MET A 77 -14.78 14.46 -12.74
CA MET A 77 -15.21 14.31 -11.35
C MET A 77 -14.76 15.48 -10.48
N TYR A 78 -13.48 15.90 -10.57
CA TYR A 78 -12.96 17.05 -9.81
C TYR A 78 -13.70 18.36 -10.15
N LEU A 79 -13.96 18.62 -11.44
CA LEU A 79 -14.72 19.79 -11.85
C LEU A 79 -16.16 19.76 -11.29
N GLN A 80 -16.83 18.62 -11.37
CA GLN A 80 -18.21 18.50 -10.87
C GLN A 80 -18.30 18.62 -9.34
N VAL A 81 -17.23 18.25 -8.62
CA VAL A 81 -17.12 18.54 -7.18
C VAL A 81 -16.98 20.03 -6.93
N ALA A 82 -16.13 20.74 -7.69
CA ALA A 82 -15.98 22.18 -7.59
C ALA A 82 -17.32 22.92 -7.81
N LEU A 83 -18.16 22.38 -8.71
CA LEU A 83 -19.50 22.89 -9.02
C LEU A 83 -20.60 22.41 -8.06
N GLY A 84 -20.29 21.53 -7.10
CA GLY A 84 -21.29 21.00 -6.16
C GLY A 84 -22.29 20.01 -6.78
N ASN A 85 -22.01 19.44 -7.96
CA ASN A 85 -22.96 18.64 -8.73
C ASN A 85 -22.76 17.13 -8.52
N GLN A 86 -23.34 16.59 -7.45
CA GLN A 86 -23.21 15.18 -7.09
C GLN A 86 -23.62 14.22 -8.23
N LYS A 87 -24.68 14.54 -8.97
CA LYS A 87 -25.18 13.68 -10.06
C LYS A 87 -24.15 13.52 -11.18
N GLU A 88 -23.54 14.63 -11.60
CA GLU A 88 -22.52 14.59 -12.65
C GLU A 88 -21.19 14.03 -12.15
N VAL A 89 -20.85 14.16 -10.85
CA VAL A 89 -19.72 13.42 -10.25
C VAL A 89 -19.95 11.90 -10.38
N SER A 90 -21.12 11.40 -10.00
CA SER A 90 -21.44 9.97 -10.11
C SER A 90 -21.39 9.49 -11.55
N LYS A 91 -21.93 10.27 -12.49
CA LYS A 91 -21.86 9.95 -13.92
C LYS A 91 -20.40 9.84 -14.40
N ALA A 92 -19.56 10.83 -14.10
CA ALA A 92 -18.15 10.81 -14.47
C ALA A 92 -17.38 9.65 -13.82
N PHE A 93 -17.74 9.28 -12.59
CA PHE A 93 -17.20 8.07 -11.93
C PHE A 93 -17.53 6.80 -12.72
N PHE A 94 -18.80 6.56 -13.05
CA PHE A 94 -19.18 5.37 -13.82
C PHE A 94 -18.56 5.36 -15.23
N GLU A 95 -18.42 6.53 -15.87
CA GLU A 95 -17.70 6.64 -17.13
C GLU A 95 -16.21 6.28 -16.99
N THR A 96 -15.57 6.69 -15.89
CA THR A 96 -14.17 6.35 -15.57
C THR A 96 -13.97 4.84 -15.47
N LEU A 97 -14.91 4.10 -14.88
CA LEU A 97 -14.80 2.65 -14.69
C LEU A 97 -14.72 1.86 -16.01
N ASN A 98 -15.12 2.44 -17.15
CA ASN A 98 -14.92 1.82 -18.47
C ASN A 98 -13.46 1.81 -18.93
N TYR A 99 -12.58 2.58 -18.26
CA TYR A 99 -11.18 2.78 -18.66
C TYR A 99 -10.20 2.49 -17.52
N LEU A 100 -10.57 2.85 -16.28
CA LEU A 100 -9.74 2.74 -15.09
C LEU A 100 -10.58 2.15 -13.96
N ASP A 101 -10.26 0.95 -13.53
CA ASP A 101 -10.88 0.29 -12.37
C ASP A 101 -9.81 -0.13 -11.37
N ASN A 102 -9.67 0.64 -10.29
CA ASN A 102 -8.76 0.35 -9.20
C ASN A 102 -9.17 1.11 -7.92
N SER A 103 -8.56 0.73 -6.80
CA SER A 103 -8.85 1.28 -5.47
C SER A 103 -8.75 2.81 -5.38
N THR A 104 -7.89 3.45 -6.19
CA THR A 104 -7.71 4.90 -6.21
C THR A 104 -8.95 5.60 -6.75
N ILE A 105 -9.60 5.05 -7.78
CA ILE A 105 -10.81 5.64 -8.39
C ILE A 105 -11.97 5.65 -7.39
N TYR A 106 -12.18 4.53 -6.69
CA TYR A 106 -13.20 4.43 -5.62
C TYR A 106 -12.89 5.35 -4.44
N SER A 107 -11.62 5.42 -4.02
CA SER A 107 -11.19 6.31 -2.94
C SER A 107 -11.39 7.78 -3.28
N ASN A 108 -11.09 8.18 -4.52
CA ASN A 108 -11.33 9.54 -5.00
C ASN A 108 -12.82 9.86 -5.02
N TYR A 109 -13.64 8.97 -5.60
CA TYR A 109 -15.08 9.16 -5.65
C TYR A 109 -15.72 9.27 -4.25
N ALA A 110 -15.35 8.38 -3.32
CA ALA A 110 -15.83 8.42 -1.95
C ALA A 110 -15.39 9.71 -1.22
N SER A 111 -14.13 10.15 -1.41
CA SER A 111 -13.64 11.41 -0.84
C SER A 111 -14.44 12.60 -1.36
N HIS A 112 -14.74 12.61 -2.66
CA HIS A 112 -15.56 13.65 -3.30
C HIS A 112 -17.00 13.67 -2.81
N LEU A 113 -17.64 12.50 -2.67
CA LEU A 113 -18.98 12.39 -2.06
C LEU A 113 -18.98 12.95 -0.62
N ASN A 114 -17.94 12.65 0.15
CA ASN A 114 -17.80 13.20 1.50
C ASN A 114 -17.65 14.73 1.50
N CYS A 115 -16.82 15.30 0.61
CA CYS A 115 -16.68 16.75 0.44
C CYS A 115 -18.00 17.44 0.07
N LEU A 116 -18.84 16.76 -0.71
CA LEU A 116 -20.17 17.25 -1.10
C LEU A 116 -21.24 17.06 -0.01
N GLY A 117 -20.88 16.52 1.17
CA GLY A 117 -21.81 16.33 2.28
C GLY A 117 -22.59 15.02 2.24
N PHE A 118 -22.13 14.01 1.49
CA PHE A 118 -22.75 12.69 1.37
C PHE A 118 -21.89 11.56 2.00
N PRO A 119 -21.52 11.65 3.30
CA PRO A 119 -20.63 10.68 3.94
C PRO A 119 -21.18 9.25 3.96
N LYS A 120 -22.52 9.09 4.07
CA LYS A 120 -23.15 7.77 4.02
C LYS A 120 -22.98 7.07 2.67
N MET A 121 -23.10 7.82 1.58
CA MET A 121 -22.86 7.29 0.23
C MET A 121 -21.38 6.97 0.02
N ALA A 122 -20.48 7.82 0.53
CA ALA A 122 -19.05 7.56 0.51
C ALA A 122 -18.69 6.25 1.22
N VAL A 123 -19.24 6.01 2.41
CA VAL A 123 -19.07 4.75 3.14
C VAL A 123 -19.58 3.57 2.33
N GLN A 124 -20.79 3.66 1.79
CA GLN A 124 -21.41 2.56 1.03
C GLN A 124 -20.55 2.16 -0.18
N VAL A 125 -20.05 3.13 -0.94
CA VAL A 125 -19.16 2.88 -2.10
C VAL A 125 -17.91 2.08 -1.70
N LEU A 126 -17.31 2.39 -0.54
CA LEU A 126 -16.11 1.69 -0.08
C LEU A 126 -16.43 0.33 0.54
N GLU A 127 -17.55 0.19 1.26
CA GLU A 127 -18.04 -1.11 1.74
C GLU A 127 -18.30 -2.06 0.55
N ASP A 128 -18.99 -1.58 -0.48
CA ASP A 128 -19.30 -2.34 -1.69
C ASP A 128 -18.01 -2.76 -2.43
N TYR A 129 -17.04 -1.84 -2.56
CA TYR A 129 -15.74 -2.15 -3.16
C TYR A 129 -14.98 -3.26 -2.42
N LEU A 130 -14.95 -3.20 -1.08
CA LEU A 130 -14.28 -4.20 -0.23
C LEU A 130 -15.01 -5.54 -0.20
N ALA A 131 -16.30 -5.57 -0.50
CA ALA A 131 -17.06 -6.82 -0.60
C ALA A 131 -16.71 -7.61 -1.88
N SER A 132 -16.31 -6.93 -2.95
CA SER A 132 -16.01 -7.55 -4.25
C SER A 132 -14.52 -7.65 -4.59
N THR A 133 -13.65 -6.95 -3.85
CA THR A 133 -12.23 -6.76 -4.22
C THR A 133 -11.31 -6.95 -3.01
N PRO A 134 -10.08 -7.49 -3.18
CA PRO A 134 -9.10 -7.56 -2.10
C PRO A 134 -8.86 -6.20 -1.43
N ALA A 135 -8.71 -6.21 -0.11
CA ALA A 135 -8.60 -5.00 0.69
C ALA A 135 -7.34 -4.19 0.33
N ALA A 136 -7.53 -3.01 -0.24
CA ALA A 136 -6.47 -2.03 -0.42
C ALA A 136 -6.36 -1.15 0.84
N MET A 137 -5.15 -0.98 1.37
CA MET A 137 -4.92 -0.20 2.59
C MET A 137 -5.44 1.25 2.48
N SER A 138 -5.32 1.87 1.30
CA SER A 138 -5.87 3.22 1.05
C SER A 138 -7.39 3.30 1.26
N VAL A 139 -8.12 2.27 0.84
CA VAL A 139 -9.58 2.17 1.01
C VAL A 139 -9.93 1.92 2.48
N ILE A 140 -9.20 1.03 3.15
CA ILE A 140 -9.39 0.74 4.58
C ILE A 140 -9.20 1.99 5.44
N VAL A 141 -8.13 2.74 5.20
CA VAL A 141 -7.84 3.99 5.93
C VAL A 141 -8.92 5.04 5.68
N LEU A 142 -9.35 5.22 4.43
CA LEU A 142 -10.39 6.20 4.11
C LEU A 142 -11.73 5.82 4.76
N LEU A 143 -12.14 4.55 4.67
CA LEU A 143 -13.36 4.06 5.29
C LEU A 143 -13.33 4.19 6.81
N SER A 144 -12.18 3.93 7.44
CA SER A 144 -11.95 4.18 8.87
C SER A 144 -12.17 5.64 9.26
N ASN A 145 -11.59 6.57 8.50
CA ASN A 145 -11.75 7.99 8.73
C ASN A 145 -13.21 8.43 8.60
N LEU A 146 -13.93 7.89 7.61
CA LEU A 146 -15.36 8.15 7.44
C LEU A 146 -16.18 7.60 8.62
N TYR A 147 -15.92 6.38 9.09
CA TYR A 147 -16.59 5.84 10.27
C TYR A 147 -16.34 6.68 11.51
N LYS A 148 -15.09 7.07 11.77
CA LYS A 148 -14.74 7.94 12.90
C LYS A 148 -15.43 9.29 12.81
N GLY A 149 -15.41 9.90 11.63
CA GLY A 149 -16.09 11.18 11.37
C GLY A 149 -17.60 11.11 11.58
N MET A 150 -18.22 9.94 11.40
CA MET A 150 -19.63 9.69 11.65
C MET A 150 -19.93 9.16 13.08
N GLY A 151 -18.92 8.98 13.93
CA GLY A 151 -19.08 8.39 15.27
C GLY A 151 -19.34 6.87 15.29
N ALA A 152 -19.14 6.17 14.16
CA ALA A 152 -19.38 4.74 14.01
C ALA A 152 -18.19 3.88 14.49
N PHE A 153 -17.70 4.12 15.71
CA PHE A 153 -16.48 3.47 16.24
C PHE A 153 -16.55 1.94 16.30
N ALA A 154 -17.73 1.37 16.55
CA ALA A 154 -17.90 -0.08 16.55
C ALA A 154 -17.69 -0.70 15.16
N LYS A 155 -18.12 -0.01 14.09
CA LYS A 155 -17.88 -0.45 12.71
C LYS A 155 -16.41 -0.32 12.34
N ASP A 156 -15.76 0.78 12.75
CA ASP A 156 -14.33 0.99 12.55
C ASP A 156 -13.47 -0.09 13.21
N ALA A 157 -13.75 -0.41 14.48
CA ALA A 157 -13.04 -1.47 15.21
C ALA A 157 -13.15 -2.81 14.49
N LYS A 158 -14.37 -3.18 14.04
CA LYS A 158 -14.60 -4.43 13.29
C LYS A 158 -13.86 -4.44 11.95
N LEU A 159 -13.85 -3.32 11.22
CA LEU A 159 -13.11 -3.17 9.97
C LEU A 159 -11.61 -3.44 10.19
N MET A 160 -11.02 -2.78 11.19
CA MET A 160 -9.60 -2.91 11.50
C MET A 160 -9.22 -4.31 11.97
N GLU A 161 -10.06 -4.94 12.81
CA GLU A 161 -9.86 -6.32 13.25
C GLU A 161 -9.86 -7.28 12.05
N THR A 162 -10.82 -7.11 11.13
CA THR A 162 -10.92 -7.94 9.93
C THR A 162 -9.70 -7.74 9.04
N TYR A 163 -9.27 -6.49 8.84
CA TYR A 163 -8.07 -6.17 8.08
C TYR A 163 -6.82 -6.82 8.70
N LEU A 164 -6.58 -6.65 10.01
CA LEU A 164 -5.41 -7.22 10.69
C LEU A 164 -5.38 -8.76 10.68
N LYS A 165 -6.55 -9.42 10.75
CA LYS A 165 -6.63 -10.88 10.58
C LYS A 165 -6.25 -11.32 9.17
N SER A 166 -6.69 -10.58 8.16
CA SER A 166 -6.42 -10.88 6.74
C SER A 166 -5.01 -10.46 6.28
N HIS A 167 -4.41 -9.47 6.94
CA HIS A 167 -3.08 -8.93 6.68
C HIS A 167 -2.26 -9.04 7.96
N ARG A 168 -2.07 -10.28 8.42
CA ARG A 168 -1.34 -10.57 9.65
C ARG A 168 0.10 -10.08 9.48
N PRO A 169 0.57 -9.12 10.30
CA PRO A 169 1.97 -8.72 10.25
C PRO A 169 2.86 -9.94 10.43
N GLN A 170 3.90 -10.07 9.60
CA GLN A 170 4.80 -11.22 9.60
C GLN A 170 5.42 -11.47 10.99
N GLU A 171 5.69 -10.40 11.74
CA GLU A 171 6.19 -10.47 13.12
C GLU A 171 5.19 -11.12 14.08
N THR A 172 3.90 -10.78 13.97
CA THR A 172 2.84 -11.37 14.80
C THR A 172 2.65 -12.84 14.46
N ALA A 173 2.58 -13.16 13.16
CA ALA A 173 2.48 -14.54 12.69
C ALA A 173 3.66 -15.39 13.18
N LEU A 174 4.86 -14.83 13.16
CA LEU A 174 6.08 -15.47 13.62
C LEU A 174 6.07 -15.70 15.14
N GLN A 175 5.62 -14.73 15.93
CA GLN A 175 5.51 -14.89 17.38
C GLN A 175 4.50 -15.97 17.76
N GLU A 176 3.34 -16.01 17.11
CA GLU A 176 2.33 -17.05 17.36
C GLU A 176 2.79 -18.42 16.87
N TYR A 177 3.55 -18.49 15.78
CA TYR A 177 4.19 -19.72 15.33
C TYR A 177 5.14 -20.28 16.40
N LEU A 178 6.04 -19.44 16.93
CA LEU A 178 6.97 -19.84 18.00
C LEU A 178 6.23 -20.35 19.24
N VAL A 179 5.19 -19.64 19.67
CA VAL A 179 4.36 -20.03 20.83
C VAL A 179 3.61 -21.34 20.59
N SER A 180 2.97 -21.49 19.44
CA SER A 180 2.19 -22.71 19.10
C SER A 180 3.06 -23.96 18.98
N HIS A 181 4.33 -23.80 18.61
CA HIS A 181 5.31 -24.89 18.54
C HIS A 181 6.14 -25.04 19.83
N GLY A 182 5.84 -24.24 20.85
CA GLY A 182 6.49 -24.31 22.16
C GLY A 182 7.98 -23.95 22.14
N ILE A 183 8.40 -23.10 21.19
CA ILE A 183 9.76 -22.58 21.08
C ILE A 183 9.86 -21.36 21.98
N SER A 184 10.77 -21.40 22.97
CA SER A 184 10.91 -20.32 23.93
C SER A 184 11.73 -19.14 23.38
N PRO A 185 11.60 -17.94 23.95
CA PRO A 185 12.47 -16.81 23.63
C PRO A 185 13.96 -17.15 23.84
N GLU A 186 14.29 -17.90 24.89
CA GLU A 186 15.66 -18.32 25.20
C GLU A 186 16.22 -19.28 24.15
N GLU A 187 15.41 -20.22 23.63
CA GLU A 187 15.82 -21.10 22.53
C GLU A 187 16.08 -20.31 21.24
N THR A 188 15.26 -19.28 20.99
CA THR A 188 15.43 -18.38 19.86
C THR A 188 16.72 -17.57 19.98
N GLU A 189 17.01 -17.02 21.17
CA GLU A 189 18.24 -16.28 21.45
C GLU A 189 19.49 -17.17 21.35
N GLN A 190 19.42 -18.40 21.85
CA GLN A 190 20.50 -19.39 21.73
C GLN A 190 20.81 -19.69 20.26
N TYR A 191 19.78 -19.89 19.43
CA TYR A 191 19.95 -20.11 18.00
C TYR A 191 20.68 -18.92 17.35
N PHE A 192 20.21 -17.68 17.57
CA PHE A 192 20.86 -16.51 16.98
C PHE A 192 22.28 -16.28 17.48
N THR A 193 22.55 -16.58 18.75
CA THR A 193 23.89 -16.50 19.33
C THR A 193 24.84 -17.50 18.67
N LEU A 194 24.39 -18.74 18.42
CA LEU A 194 25.18 -19.76 17.73
C LEU A 194 25.53 -19.33 16.31
N VAL A 195 24.55 -18.87 15.53
CA VAL A 195 24.77 -18.42 14.15
C VAL A 195 25.69 -17.19 14.12
N SER A 196 25.48 -16.23 15.02
CA SER A 196 26.28 -15.00 15.09
C SER A 196 27.74 -15.30 15.44
N ASN A 197 27.99 -16.18 16.41
CA ASN A 197 29.34 -16.62 16.76
C ASN A 197 30.03 -17.38 15.62
N TYR A 198 29.27 -18.17 14.86
CA TYR A 198 29.77 -18.85 13.68
C TYR A 198 30.19 -17.86 12.59
N PHE A 199 29.34 -16.87 12.28
CA PHE A 199 29.65 -15.82 11.31
C PHE A 199 30.87 -15.00 11.71
N LEU A 200 30.98 -14.63 12.99
CA LEU A 200 32.17 -13.95 13.52
C LEU A 200 33.44 -14.80 13.33
N ALA A 201 33.37 -16.12 13.58
CA ALA A 201 34.51 -17.02 13.35
C ALA A 201 34.91 -17.12 11.87
N GLN A 202 33.94 -16.98 10.96
CA GLN A 202 34.16 -16.93 9.51
C GLN A 202 34.51 -15.52 8.99
N ARG A 203 34.63 -14.52 9.87
CA ARG A 203 34.85 -13.10 9.53
C ARG A 203 33.78 -12.53 8.60
N ILE A 204 32.55 -12.96 8.80
CA ILE A 204 31.36 -12.39 8.17
C ILE A 204 30.86 -11.29 9.10
N GLU A 205 30.96 -10.05 8.67
CA GLU A 205 30.65 -8.86 9.46
C GLU A 205 29.36 -8.19 9.00
N HIS A 206 29.00 -8.32 7.72
CA HIS A 206 27.81 -7.68 7.15
C HIS A 206 26.82 -8.71 6.61
N TYR A 207 25.66 -8.76 7.23
CA TYR A 207 24.56 -9.59 6.78
C TYR A 207 23.20 -9.03 7.21
N LYS A 208 22.17 -9.36 6.43
CA LYS A 208 20.76 -9.08 6.76
C LYS A 208 20.04 -10.36 7.14
N ILE A 209 19.13 -10.24 8.12
CA ILE A 209 18.30 -11.36 8.57
C ILE A 209 16.87 -11.13 8.10
N SER A 210 16.33 -12.15 7.45
CA SER A 210 14.95 -12.25 7.00
C SER A 210 14.31 -13.47 7.66
N ARG A 211 13.08 -13.36 8.15
CA ARG A 211 12.35 -14.52 8.70
C ARG A 211 10.96 -14.58 8.14
N ARG A 212 10.55 -15.73 7.62
CA ARG A 212 9.22 -15.93 7.06
C ARG A 212 8.68 -17.32 7.38
N ILE A 213 7.37 -17.41 7.48
CA ILE A 213 6.69 -18.71 7.54
C ILE A 213 6.51 -19.19 6.10
N VAL A 214 7.02 -20.38 5.79
CA VAL A 214 6.94 -21.01 4.47
C VAL A 214 6.15 -22.31 4.61
N LYS A 215 5.34 -22.62 3.60
CA LYS A 215 4.66 -23.91 3.51
C LYS A 215 5.51 -24.91 2.74
N ASP A 216 5.65 -26.10 3.29
CA ASP A 216 6.27 -27.24 2.59
C ASP A 216 5.25 -27.95 1.68
N HIS A 217 5.71 -28.91 0.87
CA HIS A 217 4.92 -29.73 -0.03
C HIS A 217 3.76 -30.48 0.65
N ASP A 218 3.88 -30.75 1.96
CA ASP A 218 2.84 -31.36 2.79
C ASP A 218 1.88 -30.34 3.45
N ASP A 219 1.91 -29.07 3.04
CA ASP A 219 1.09 -27.96 3.55
C ASP A 219 1.28 -27.67 5.06
N LYS A 220 2.41 -28.12 5.61
CA LYS A 220 2.87 -27.77 6.96
C LYS A 220 3.62 -26.44 6.91
N ASP A 221 3.38 -25.59 7.91
CA ASP A 221 4.08 -24.33 8.09
C ASP A 221 5.47 -24.57 8.72
N TRP A 222 6.50 -23.87 8.24
CA TRP A 222 7.88 -23.90 8.73
C TRP A 222 8.42 -22.50 8.88
N LEU A 223 9.30 -22.28 9.87
CA LEU A 223 10.00 -21.01 10.02
C LEU A 223 11.32 -21.04 9.20
N CYS A 224 11.37 -20.26 8.13
CA CYS A 224 12.60 -20.05 7.39
C CYS A 224 13.31 -18.79 7.89
N THR A 225 14.56 -18.94 8.31
CA THR A 225 15.47 -17.83 8.63
C THR A 225 16.51 -17.72 7.52
N GLU A 226 16.47 -16.63 6.78
CA GLU A 226 17.39 -16.33 5.69
C GLU A 226 18.45 -15.33 6.18
N PHE A 227 19.70 -15.65 5.94
CA PHE A 227 20.84 -14.76 6.16
C PHE A 227 21.39 -14.35 4.80
N GLN A 228 21.21 -13.09 4.44
CA GLN A 228 21.76 -12.53 3.21
C GLN A 228 23.12 -11.90 3.55
N ILE A 229 24.21 -12.49 3.04
CA ILE A 229 25.56 -11.98 3.29
C ILE A 229 25.83 -10.81 2.35
N GLU A 230 26.31 -9.70 2.91
CA GLU A 230 26.66 -8.50 2.15
C GLU A 230 28.17 -8.41 1.88
N ASP A 231 28.97 -9.24 2.55
CA ASP A 231 30.41 -9.38 2.30
C ASP A 231 30.68 -10.08 0.96
N GLU A 232 31.76 -9.70 0.27
CA GLU A 232 32.17 -10.31 -1.00
C GLU A 232 32.68 -11.74 -0.78
N LEU A 233 31.79 -12.72 -0.92
CA LEU A 233 32.10 -14.15 -0.85
C LEU A 233 31.86 -14.83 -2.20
N SER A 234 32.71 -15.79 -2.54
CA SER A 234 32.47 -16.66 -3.69
C SER A 234 31.36 -17.68 -3.40
N SER A 235 30.74 -18.20 -4.45
CA SER A 235 29.71 -19.25 -4.31
C SER A 235 30.23 -20.49 -3.56
N ASP A 236 31.50 -20.85 -3.73
CA ASP A 236 32.13 -21.96 -3.01
C ASP A 236 32.30 -21.66 -1.51
N GLN A 237 32.61 -20.41 -1.16
CA GLN A 237 32.68 -19.97 0.24
C GLN A 237 31.29 -20.02 0.88
N ILE A 238 30.26 -19.47 0.21
CA ILE A 238 28.87 -19.52 0.69
C ILE A 238 28.40 -20.97 0.88
N HIS A 239 28.74 -21.86 -0.06
CA HIS A 239 28.41 -23.28 0.06
C HIS A 239 29.10 -23.95 1.26
N SER A 240 30.40 -23.69 1.45
CA SER A 240 31.17 -24.20 2.59
C SER A 240 30.61 -23.71 3.92
N ILE A 241 30.24 -22.43 4.01
CA ILE A 241 29.62 -21.82 5.19
C ILE A 241 28.25 -22.46 5.48
N ASN A 242 27.42 -22.68 4.45
CA ASN A 242 26.13 -23.37 4.60
C ASN A 242 26.30 -24.80 5.17
N LEU A 243 27.27 -25.57 4.65
CA LEU A 243 27.55 -26.92 5.15
C LEU A 243 28.06 -26.89 6.60
N GLY A 244 28.99 -25.98 6.90
CA GLY A 244 29.55 -25.84 8.25
C GLY A 244 28.51 -25.40 9.28
N LEU A 245 27.64 -24.46 8.92
CA LEU A 245 26.54 -24.02 9.79
C LEU A 245 25.52 -25.14 10.02
N SER A 246 25.17 -25.90 8.98
CA SER A 246 24.28 -27.06 9.09
C SER A 246 24.84 -28.10 10.07
N SER A 247 26.14 -28.38 9.98
CA SER A 247 26.81 -29.29 10.92
C SER A 247 26.84 -28.73 12.34
N LEU A 248 27.10 -27.43 12.51
CA LEU A 248 27.11 -26.77 13.82
C LEU A 248 25.73 -26.89 14.49
N LEU A 249 24.67 -26.53 13.78
CA LEU A 249 23.30 -26.57 14.28
C LEU A 249 22.89 -28.01 14.65
N ALA A 250 23.23 -28.99 13.81
CA ALA A 250 22.96 -30.41 14.09
C ALA A 250 23.70 -30.96 15.33
N SER A 251 24.88 -30.40 15.66
CA SER A 251 25.67 -30.78 16.84
C SER A 251 25.41 -29.93 18.08
N SER A 252 24.53 -28.93 17.98
CA SER A 252 24.27 -27.98 19.06
C SER A 252 23.32 -28.56 20.12
N ASN A 253 23.25 -27.89 21.28
CA ASN A 253 22.31 -28.22 22.35
C ASN A 253 20.90 -27.62 22.13
N LEU A 254 20.60 -27.09 20.93
CA LEU A 254 19.25 -26.65 20.61
C LEU A 254 18.30 -27.83 20.72
N SER A 255 17.08 -27.58 21.24
CA SER A 255 16.10 -28.65 21.33
C SER A 255 15.79 -29.19 19.93
N LYS A 256 15.53 -30.49 19.84
CA LYS A 256 15.18 -31.14 18.57
C LYS A 256 13.99 -30.44 17.87
N LYS A 257 13.06 -29.90 18.68
CA LYS A 257 11.92 -29.09 18.23
C LYS A 257 12.36 -27.77 17.57
N ALA A 258 13.25 -27.02 18.22
CA ALA A 258 13.81 -25.80 17.65
C ALA A 258 14.59 -26.10 16.36
N SER A 259 15.44 -27.13 16.35
CA SER A 259 16.27 -27.48 15.18
C SER A 259 15.46 -27.92 13.96
N GLU A 260 14.28 -28.51 14.15
CA GLU A 260 13.38 -28.91 13.05
C GLU A 260 12.66 -27.70 12.45
N HIS A 261 12.52 -26.60 13.18
CA HIS A 261 11.77 -25.43 12.74
C HIS A 261 12.63 -24.26 12.26
N PHE A 262 13.94 -24.22 12.54
CA PHE A 262 14.84 -23.17 12.04
C PHE A 262 15.58 -23.64 10.77
N ILE A 263 14.89 -23.60 9.61
CA ILE A 263 15.58 -23.82 8.34
C ILE A 263 16.43 -22.57 8.07
N THR A 264 17.75 -22.76 8.00
CA THR A 264 18.71 -21.68 7.80
C THR A 264 19.22 -21.70 6.36
N GLN A 265 19.02 -20.62 5.62
CA GLN A 265 19.54 -20.48 4.26
C GLN A 265 20.45 -19.25 4.19
N ILE A 266 21.67 -19.45 3.70
CA ILE A 266 22.63 -18.37 3.46
C ILE A 266 22.67 -18.10 1.96
N TYR A 267 22.44 -16.84 1.59
CA TYR A 267 22.48 -16.32 0.23
C TYR A 267 23.56 -15.24 0.10
#